data_AF-A0A161MFU0-F1
#
_entry.id   AF-A0A161MFU0-F1
#
_cell.length_a   1.000
_cell.length_b   1.000
_cell.length_c   1.000
_cell.angle_alpha   90.00
_cell.angle_beta   90.00
_cell.angle_gamma   90.00
#
_symmetry.space_group_name_H-M   'P 1'
#
loop_
_entity.id
_entity.type
_entity.pdbx_description
1 polymer ?
#
loop_
_entity_poly.entity_id
_entity_poly.type
_entity_poly.pdbx_seq_one_letter_code
_entity_poly.pdbx_strand_id
1 'polypeptide(L)'
;GNVMIPLGMSGLLAPLIRDLPNCSVIYCKPVHSIRWGTAGPGNPRAVVRCCDGEDFPADYVIVTVPLGVLKKLSATLFCPALPASKTIAIEKLGFGYVNKIFMEHHDPFWTAKTGGYRLAWSPQELREEDTWVNGVTSFERVPGSHKVIFATVSGRQARKMENKCNAELVRDLTNVLRQFVGDPSLPPAASIMRSDWGTNPNFYGSFTYISKDSN
;
A
#
# COMPACT_ATOMS: atom_id res chain seq x y z
N GLY A 1 -19.98 12.19 6.47
CA GLY A 1 -20.74 11.36 5.52
C GLY A 1 -19.78 10.48 4.76
N ASN A 2 -20.07 9.19 4.64
CA ASN A 2 -19.23 8.28 3.86
C ASN A 2 -19.60 8.45 2.38
N VAL A 3 -18.76 9.19 1.65
CA VAL A 3 -18.91 9.33 0.19
C VAL A 3 -18.24 8.13 -0.46
N MET A 4 -19.01 7.43 -1.28
CA MET A 4 -18.56 6.28 -2.03
C MET A 4 -18.28 6.70 -3.47
N ILE A 5 -17.20 6.17 -4.04
CA ILE A 5 -16.93 6.30 -5.48
C ILE A 5 -17.32 4.97 -6.12
N PRO A 6 -18.44 4.88 -6.87
CA PRO A 6 -19.01 3.60 -7.34
C PRO A 6 -18.04 2.73 -8.16
N LEU A 7 -17.13 3.36 -8.89
CA LEU A 7 -16.11 2.69 -9.73
C LEU A 7 -14.74 2.60 -9.02
N GLY A 8 -14.69 2.89 -7.72
CA GLY A 8 -13.46 3.10 -6.99
C GLY A 8 -12.66 4.30 -7.51
N MET A 9 -11.43 4.48 -7.00
CA MET A 9 -10.56 5.58 -7.40
C MET A 9 -10.21 5.57 -8.90
N SER A 10 -10.27 4.40 -9.54
CA SER A 10 -10.07 4.27 -10.99
C SER A 10 -11.04 5.12 -11.81
N GLY A 11 -12.30 5.25 -11.35
CA GLY A 11 -13.30 6.12 -11.99
C GLY A 11 -12.96 7.61 -11.93
N LEU A 12 -12.18 8.04 -10.93
CA LEU A 12 -11.68 9.41 -10.82
C LEU A 12 -10.44 9.64 -11.69
N LEU A 13 -9.55 8.64 -11.78
CA LEU A 13 -8.31 8.75 -12.53
C LEU A 13 -8.52 8.64 -14.05
N ALA A 14 -9.49 7.85 -14.50
CA ALA A 14 -9.71 7.60 -15.93
C ALA A 14 -9.96 8.89 -16.76
N PRO A 15 -10.80 9.86 -16.31
CA PRO A 15 -10.92 11.15 -16.98
C PRO A 15 -9.61 11.93 -17.05
N LEU A 16 -8.86 12.00 -15.94
CA LEU A 16 -7.60 12.73 -15.87
C LEU A 16 -6.55 12.16 -16.85
N ILE A 17 -6.47 10.84 -16.97
CA ILE A 17 -5.55 10.17 -17.90
C ILE A 17 -5.98 10.43 -19.35
N ARG A 18 -7.28 10.42 -19.63
CA ARG A 18 -7.81 10.66 -20.99
C ARG A 18 -7.53 12.09 -21.48
N ASP A 19 -7.50 13.06 -20.57
CA ASP A 19 -7.28 14.46 -20.91
C ASP A 19 -5.78 14.79 -21.11
N LEU A 20 -4.87 13.83 -20.85
CA LEU A 20 -3.44 13.99 -21.13
C LEU A 20 -3.13 13.81 -22.62
N PRO A 21 -2.11 14.51 -23.15
CA PRO A 21 -1.65 14.29 -24.52
C PRO A 21 -1.28 12.83 -24.80
N ASN A 22 -1.49 12.39 -26.04
CA ASN A 22 -1.09 11.05 -26.45
C ASN A 22 0.40 10.79 -26.15
N CYS A 23 0.71 9.59 -25.68
CA CYS A 23 2.06 9.15 -25.34
C CYS A 23 2.76 9.94 -24.21
N SER A 24 2.03 10.76 -23.43
CA SER A 24 2.62 11.46 -22.29
C SER A 24 2.76 10.60 -21.02
N VAL A 25 2.10 9.44 -20.98
CA VAL A 25 2.20 8.46 -19.89
C VAL A 25 2.86 7.20 -20.44
N ILE A 26 4.05 6.89 -19.93
CA ILE A 26 4.82 5.73 -20.32
C ILE A 26 4.80 4.73 -19.17
N TYR A 27 4.08 3.62 -19.37
CA TYR A 27 4.00 2.53 -18.39
C TYR A 27 5.20 1.60 -18.49
N CYS A 28 5.41 0.77 -17.47
CA CYS A 28 6.50 -0.22 -17.42
C CYS A 28 7.89 0.40 -17.65
N LYS A 29 8.06 1.65 -17.22
CA LYS A 29 9.27 2.45 -17.42
C LYS A 29 9.89 2.89 -16.09
N PRO A 30 10.43 1.96 -15.27
CA PRO A 30 11.01 2.32 -13.98
C PRO A 30 12.20 3.27 -14.15
N VAL A 31 12.20 4.35 -13.37
CA VAL A 31 13.33 5.29 -13.31
C VAL A 31 14.45 4.68 -12.50
N HIS A 32 15.66 4.67 -13.06
CA HIS A 32 16.87 4.21 -12.40
C HIS A 32 17.56 5.36 -11.65
N SER A 33 17.77 6.49 -12.33
CA SER A 33 18.42 7.66 -11.73
C SER A 33 17.99 8.96 -12.40
N ILE A 34 18.13 10.06 -11.66
CA ILE A 34 17.79 11.42 -12.07
C ILE A 34 19.07 12.25 -11.93
N ARG A 35 19.66 12.60 -13.06
CA ARG A 35 20.77 13.55 -13.13
C ARG A 35 20.19 14.96 -13.18
N TRP A 36 20.61 15.86 -12.30
CA TRP A 36 20.07 17.23 -12.22
C TRP A 36 21.15 18.24 -11.85
N GLY A 37 20.91 19.52 -12.13
CA GLY A 37 21.87 20.60 -11.81
C GLY A 37 23.08 20.67 -12.75
N THR A 38 23.07 19.88 -13.83
CA THR A 38 24.08 19.95 -14.89
C THR A 38 23.76 21.13 -15.81
N ALA A 39 24.59 22.17 -15.79
CA ALA A 39 24.49 23.28 -16.74
C ALA A 39 25.87 23.61 -17.31
N GLY A 40 26.12 23.10 -18.52
CA GLY A 40 27.03 23.71 -19.49
C GLY A 40 26.21 24.10 -20.73
N PRO A 41 26.67 25.06 -21.57
CA PRO A 41 25.96 25.43 -22.79
C PRO A 41 25.66 24.20 -23.66
N GLY A 42 24.39 24.02 -24.05
CA GLY A 42 23.95 22.92 -24.92
C GLY A 42 23.59 21.60 -24.21
N ASN A 43 23.72 21.49 -22.89
CA ASN A 43 23.31 20.30 -22.13
C ASN A 43 21.93 20.48 -21.44
N PRO A 44 21.14 19.40 -21.32
CA PRO A 44 19.86 19.45 -20.60
C PRO A 44 20.08 19.67 -19.10
N ARG A 45 19.15 20.41 -18.47
CA ARG A 45 19.19 20.75 -17.04
C ARG A 45 19.00 19.54 -16.14
N ALA A 46 18.25 18.55 -16.63
CA ALA A 46 18.09 17.26 -16.00
C ALA A 46 17.99 16.15 -17.06
N VAL A 47 18.38 14.94 -16.67
CA VAL A 47 18.20 13.72 -17.46
C VAL A 47 17.70 12.61 -16.55
N VAL A 48 16.56 12.03 -16.91
CA VAL A 48 16.00 10.86 -16.25
C VAL A 48 16.46 9.61 -16.99
N ARG A 49 17.27 8.77 -16.35
CA ARG A 49 17.66 7.46 -16.89
C ARG A 49 16.71 6.39 -16.38
N CYS A 50 16.15 5.61 -17.28
CA CYS A 50 15.30 4.46 -16.97
C CYS A 50 16.13 3.18 -16.81
N CYS A 51 15.56 2.16 -16.16
CA CYS A 51 16.23 0.88 -15.92
C CYS A 51 16.56 0.10 -17.20
N ASP A 52 15.89 0.39 -18.31
CA ASP A 52 16.19 -0.18 -19.63
C ASP A 52 17.27 0.60 -20.40
N GLY A 53 17.85 1.62 -19.78
CA GLY A 53 18.94 2.42 -20.35
C GLY A 53 18.49 3.65 -21.14
N GLU A 54 17.20 3.83 -21.40
CA GLU A 54 16.70 5.03 -22.09
C GLU A 54 16.89 6.29 -21.23
N ASP A 55 17.22 7.42 -21.87
CA ASP A 55 17.36 8.73 -21.24
C ASP A 55 16.26 9.68 -21.71
N PHE A 56 15.68 10.42 -20.77
CA PHE A 56 14.72 11.49 -21.02
C PHE A 56 15.31 12.83 -20.55
N PRO A 57 15.83 13.65 -21.47
CA PRO A 57 16.24 15.02 -21.18
C PRO A 57 15.03 15.89 -20.81
N ALA A 58 15.18 16.74 -19.80
CA ALA A 58 14.13 17.67 -19.38
C ALA A 58 14.72 18.96 -18.77
N ASP A 59 13.94 20.03 -18.82
CA ASP A 59 14.25 21.26 -18.09
C ASP A 59 13.97 21.13 -16.58
N TYR A 60 12.94 20.33 -16.24
CA TYR A 60 12.46 20.13 -14.89
C TYR A 60 11.97 18.68 -14.69
N VAL A 61 12.13 18.16 -13.47
CA VAL A 61 11.65 16.83 -13.08
C VAL A 61 10.82 16.96 -11.80
N ILE A 62 9.57 16.49 -11.86
CA ILE A 62 8.69 16.36 -10.69
C ILE A 62 8.68 14.90 -10.25
N VAL A 63 9.07 14.64 -9.01
CA VAL A 63 9.12 13.29 -8.45
C VAL A 63 7.93 13.06 -7.53
N THR A 64 7.09 12.09 -7.88
CA THR A 64 5.87 11.72 -7.13
C THR A 64 5.91 10.27 -6.63
N VAL A 65 7.10 9.66 -6.58
CA VAL A 65 7.24 8.29 -6.06
C VAL A 65 6.89 8.25 -4.56
N PRO A 66 6.33 7.13 -4.06
CA PRO A 66 5.98 7.00 -2.64
C PRO A 66 7.17 7.21 -1.71
N LEU A 67 6.92 7.66 -0.48
CA LEU A 67 7.96 7.86 0.53
C LEU A 67 8.75 6.58 0.81
N GLY A 68 8.13 5.39 0.76
CA GLY A 68 8.84 4.11 0.87
C GLY A 68 9.91 3.91 -0.19
N VAL A 69 9.64 4.33 -1.43
CA VAL A 69 10.62 4.33 -2.54
C VAL A 69 11.74 5.32 -2.25
N LEU A 70 11.42 6.54 -1.80
CA LEU A 70 12.44 7.53 -1.43
C LEU A 70 13.33 7.04 -0.29
N LYS A 71 12.76 6.45 0.76
CA LYS A 71 13.52 5.84 1.86
C LYS A 71 14.47 4.74 1.39
N LYS A 72 14.03 3.94 0.40
CA LYS A 72 14.80 2.80 -0.09
C LYS A 72 15.89 3.21 -1.09
N LEU A 73 15.61 4.20 -1.95
CA LEU A 73 16.40 4.46 -3.16
C LEU A 73 16.93 5.89 -3.28
N SER A 74 16.60 6.84 -2.40
CA SER A 74 17.02 8.25 -2.55
C SER A 74 18.54 8.44 -2.65
N ALA A 75 19.33 7.56 -2.01
CA ALA A 75 20.79 7.60 -2.09
C ALA A 75 21.34 7.33 -3.50
N THR A 76 20.64 6.57 -4.33
CA THR A 76 21.07 6.20 -5.69
C THR A 76 20.21 6.83 -6.79
N LEU A 77 18.98 7.26 -6.45
CA LEU A 77 18.02 7.82 -7.40
C LEU A 77 18.42 9.23 -7.87
N PHE A 78 19.15 10.00 -7.07
CA PHE A 78 19.48 11.39 -7.39
C PHE A 78 21.00 11.59 -7.58
N CYS A 79 21.37 12.26 -8.67
CA CYS A 79 22.74 12.64 -8.98
C CYS A 79 22.79 14.13 -9.41
N PRO A 80 23.39 15.04 -8.63
CA PRO A 80 23.99 14.82 -7.31
C PRO A 80 22.94 14.41 -6.27
N ALA A 81 23.41 13.92 -5.12
CA ALA A 81 22.55 13.54 -4.01
C ALA A 81 21.67 14.71 -3.53
N LEU A 82 20.51 14.39 -2.95
CA LEU A 82 19.66 15.41 -2.35
C LEU A 82 20.38 16.11 -1.18
N PRO A 83 20.09 17.40 -0.93
CA PRO A 83 20.61 18.09 0.25
C PRO A 83 20.26 17.37 1.55
N ALA A 84 21.13 17.50 2.56
CA ALA A 84 20.99 16.82 3.86
C ALA A 84 19.64 17.07 4.53
N SER A 85 19.06 18.27 4.40
CA SER A 85 17.74 18.58 4.95
C SER A 85 16.63 17.70 4.36
N LYS A 86 16.72 17.34 3.07
CA LYS A 86 15.75 16.46 2.42
C LYS A 86 15.97 14.99 2.80
N THR A 87 17.22 14.53 2.85
CA THR A 87 17.50 13.13 3.24
C THR A 87 17.09 12.88 4.68
N ILE A 88 17.39 13.79 5.60
CA ILE A 88 16.96 13.72 7.01
C ILE A 88 15.43 13.70 7.11
N ALA A 89 14.72 14.53 6.35
CA ALA A 89 13.25 14.52 6.35
C ALA A 89 12.67 13.19 5.81
N ILE A 90 13.26 12.64 4.74
CA ILE A 90 12.87 11.33 4.18
C ILE A 90 13.07 10.24 5.23
N GLU A 91 14.18 10.26 5.98
CA GLU A 91 14.49 9.28 7.02
C GLU A 91 13.55 9.40 8.23
N LYS A 92 13.36 10.61 8.72
CA LYS A 92 12.57 10.88 9.93
C LYS A 92 11.07 10.61 9.76
N LEU A 93 10.48 10.91 8.61
CA LEU A 93 9.04 10.63 8.39
C LEU A 93 8.74 9.14 8.49
N GLY A 94 7.64 8.76 9.13
CA GLY A 94 7.20 7.37 9.19
C GLY A 94 6.57 6.92 7.87
N PHE A 95 6.79 5.67 7.47
CA PHE A 95 6.06 5.05 6.35
C PHE A 95 5.55 3.68 6.79
N GLY A 96 4.24 3.56 6.93
CA GLY A 96 3.56 2.42 7.54
C GLY A 96 3.17 1.34 6.53
N TYR A 97 2.76 0.19 7.07
CA TYR A 97 2.21 -0.91 6.28
C TYR A 97 0.76 -1.15 6.69
N VAL A 98 -0.13 -1.13 5.70
CA VAL A 98 -1.51 -1.56 5.83
C VAL A 98 -1.90 -2.31 4.57
N ASN A 99 -2.40 -3.53 4.75
CA ASN A 99 -2.91 -4.37 3.69
C ASN A 99 -4.39 -4.68 3.92
N LYS A 100 -5.09 -4.95 2.80
CA LYS A 100 -6.47 -5.44 2.81
C LYS A 100 -6.51 -6.85 2.25
N ILE A 101 -7.29 -7.71 2.88
CA ILE A 101 -7.57 -9.07 2.40
C ILE A 101 -9.07 -9.17 2.19
N PHE A 102 -9.50 -9.12 0.93
CA PHE A 102 -10.87 -9.32 0.50
C PHE A 102 -11.18 -10.81 0.50
N MET A 103 -12.33 -11.17 1.07
CA MET A 103 -12.77 -12.55 1.26
C MET A 103 -14.19 -12.69 0.72
N GLU A 104 -14.36 -13.56 -0.26
CA GLU A 104 -15.66 -13.90 -0.81
C GLU A 104 -16.27 -15.08 -0.04
N HIS A 105 -17.55 -14.97 0.30
CA HIS A 105 -18.33 -16.03 0.93
C HIS A 105 -19.53 -16.40 0.04
N HIS A 106 -19.74 -17.69 -0.17
CA HIS A 106 -20.93 -18.20 -0.86
C HIS A 106 -22.21 -17.91 -0.08
N ASP A 107 -22.16 -18.21 1.22
CA ASP A 107 -23.24 -18.00 2.19
C ASP A 107 -22.77 -16.98 3.23
N PRO A 108 -23.06 -15.68 3.02
CA PRO A 108 -22.68 -14.63 3.94
C PRO A 108 -23.34 -14.82 5.30
N PHE A 109 -22.55 -14.85 6.37
CA PHE A 109 -23.05 -14.93 7.74
C PHE A 109 -23.52 -13.57 8.28
N TRP A 110 -23.25 -12.48 7.57
CA TRP A 110 -23.61 -11.11 7.95
C TRP A 110 -24.86 -10.62 7.21
N THR A 111 -25.57 -9.68 7.81
CA THR A 111 -26.71 -8.99 7.18
C THR A 111 -26.35 -7.57 6.75
N ALA A 112 -27.23 -6.92 5.98
CA ALA A 112 -27.06 -5.52 5.62
C ALA A 112 -27.07 -4.57 6.84
N LYS A 113 -27.61 -5.00 7.98
CA LYS A 113 -27.64 -4.24 9.25
C LYS A 113 -26.40 -4.49 10.10
N THR A 114 -25.67 -5.58 9.86
CA THR A 114 -24.44 -5.90 10.58
C THR A 114 -23.38 -4.87 10.23
N GLY A 115 -22.85 -4.17 11.25
CA GLY A 115 -21.72 -3.26 11.09
C GLY A 115 -20.42 -3.99 10.74
N GLY A 116 -19.31 -3.26 10.65
CA GLY A 116 -17.99 -3.86 10.65
C GLY A 116 -17.59 -4.31 12.06
N TYR A 117 -16.76 -5.34 12.14
CA TYR A 117 -16.12 -5.78 13.38
C TYR A 117 -14.82 -5.01 13.56
N ARG A 118 -14.62 -4.37 14.72
CA ARG A 118 -13.33 -3.82 15.13
C ARG A 118 -12.75 -4.71 16.20
N LEU A 119 -11.53 -5.19 15.98
CA LEU A 119 -10.90 -6.15 16.85
C LEU A 119 -10.13 -5.44 17.95
N ALA A 120 -10.30 -5.93 19.18
CA ALA A 120 -9.59 -5.44 20.35
C ALA A 120 -8.79 -6.60 20.94
N TRP A 121 -7.53 -6.70 20.53
CA TRP A 121 -6.59 -7.67 21.08
C TRP A 121 -6.18 -7.27 22.49
N SER A 122 -6.08 -8.23 23.40
CA SER A 122 -5.58 -7.97 24.75
C SER A 122 -4.07 -7.68 24.73
N PRO A 123 -3.54 -6.89 25.69
CA PRO A 123 -2.11 -6.67 25.80
C PRO A 123 -1.30 -7.96 25.99
N GLN A 124 -1.91 -9.00 26.53
CA GLN A 124 -1.28 -10.30 26.73
C GLN A 124 -1.10 -11.03 25.40
N GLU A 125 -2.15 -11.16 24.59
CA GLU A 125 -2.08 -11.77 23.25
C GLU A 125 -1.05 -11.07 22.35
N LEU A 126 -0.99 -9.73 22.43
CA LEU A 126 -0.03 -8.93 21.67
C LEU A 126 1.44 -9.12 22.11
N ARG A 127 1.68 -9.60 23.34
CA ARG A 127 3.03 -9.86 23.87
C ARG A 127 3.47 -11.31 23.68
N GLU A 128 2.53 -12.24 23.83
CA GLU A 128 2.81 -13.67 23.88
C GLU A 128 3.06 -14.27 22.50
N GLU A 129 2.40 -13.77 21.46
CA GLU A 129 2.57 -14.28 20.10
C GLU A 129 2.91 -13.15 19.11
N ASP A 130 4.12 -13.19 18.54
CA ASP A 130 4.50 -12.27 17.46
C ASP A 130 4.01 -12.79 16.08
N THR A 131 2.73 -13.13 16.03
CA THR A 131 2.02 -13.62 14.85
C THR A 131 1.46 -12.48 14.01
N TRP A 132 1.23 -12.73 12.71
CA TRP A 132 0.68 -11.73 11.79
C TRP A 132 -0.80 -11.43 12.10
N VAL A 133 -1.55 -12.38 12.68
CA VAL A 133 -2.98 -12.20 12.96
C VAL A 133 -3.25 -11.09 13.98
N ASN A 134 -2.30 -10.82 14.87
CA ASN A 134 -2.35 -9.73 15.83
C ASN A 134 -2.36 -8.34 15.16
N GLY A 135 -2.08 -8.27 13.86
CA GLY A 135 -2.22 -7.06 13.05
C GLY A 135 -3.60 -6.87 12.45
N VAL A 136 -4.51 -7.85 12.54
CA VAL A 136 -5.87 -7.75 12.00
C VAL A 136 -6.68 -6.79 12.88
N THR A 137 -7.08 -5.65 12.32
CA THR A 137 -7.72 -4.56 13.07
C THR A 137 -9.23 -4.52 12.87
N SER A 138 -9.71 -4.93 11.69
CA SER A 138 -11.15 -4.90 11.38
C SER A 138 -11.54 -5.92 10.33
N PHE A 139 -12.81 -6.30 10.34
CA PHE A 139 -13.53 -6.91 9.23
C PHE A 139 -14.69 -6.02 8.82
N GLU A 140 -14.76 -5.68 7.55
CA GLU A 140 -15.74 -4.73 7.03
C GLU A 140 -16.37 -5.25 5.75
N ARG A 141 -17.65 -4.94 5.53
CA ARG A 141 -18.32 -5.28 4.28
C ARG A 141 -17.77 -4.41 3.15
N VAL A 142 -17.55 -5.01 1.99
CA VAL A 142 -17.31 -4.22 0.78
C VAL A 142 -18.62 -3.53 0.43
N PRO A 143 -18.68 -2.19 0.43
CA PRO A 143 -19.91 -1.51 0.11
C PRO A 143 -20.44 -1.87 -1.28
N GLY A 144 -21.75 -2.11 -1.40
CA GLY A 144 -22.38 -2.58 -2.63
C GLY A 144 -22.21 -4.08 -2.93
N SER A 145 -21.42 -4.81 -2.13
CA SER A 145 -21.32 -6.26 -2.24
C SER A 145 -22.13 -6.97 -1.15
N HIS A 146 -22.79 -8.06 -1.52
CA HIS A 146 -23.46 -8.95 -0.58
C HIS A 146 -22.61 -10.14 -0.17
N LYS A 147 -21.51 -10.41 -0.89
CA LYS A 147 -20.70 -11.64 -0.74
C LYS A 147 -19.28 -11.40 -0.26
N VAL A 148 -18.82 -10.14 -0.23
CA VAL A 148 -17.41 -9.84 0.06
C VAL A 148 -17.29 -8.97 1.31
N ILE A 149 -16.47 -9.45 2.25
CA ILE A 149 -15.91 -8.65 3.35
C ILE A 149 -14.42 -8.48 3.12
N PHE A 150 -13.78 -7.53 3.80
CA PHE A 150 -12.34 -7.42 3.82
C PHE A 150 -11.82 -7.28 5.24
N ALA A 151 -10.68 -7.93 5.51
CA ALA A 151 -9.89 -7.69 6.70
C ALA A 151 -8.89 -6.56 6.44
N THR A 152 -8.70 -5.68 7.43
CA THR A 152 -7.58 -4.74 7.44
C THR A 152 -6.47 -5.27 8.34
N VAL A 153 -5.25 -5.35 7.82
CA VAL A 153 -4.05 -5.76 8.57
C VAL A 153 -3.10 -4.58 8.62
N SER A 154 -2.63 -4.21 9.81
CA SER A 154 -1.80 -3.01 10.02
C SER A 154 -0.48 -3.33 10.70
N GLY A 155 0.50 -2.42 10.55
CA GLY A 155 1.77 -2.48 11.25
C GLY A 155 2.75 -3.51 10.65
N ARG A 156 3.73 -3.95 11.45
CA ARG A 156 4.76 -4.92 10.99
C ARG A 156 4.13 -6.27 10.61
N GLN A 157 3.01 -6.59 11.23
CA GLN A 157 2.19 -7.77 10.97
C GLN A 157 1.63 -7.78 9.54
N ALA A 158 1.25 -6.61 8.99
CA ALA A 158 0.83 -6.51 7.60
C ALA A 158 1.94 -6.96 6.63
N ARG A 159 3.20 -6.65 6.94
CA ARG A 159 4.36 -7.12 6.16
C ARG A 159 4.67 -8.60 6.36
N LYS A 160 4.46 -9.15 7.56
CA LYS A 160 4.58 -10.59 7.82
C LYS A 160 3.52 -11.39 7.04
N MET A 161 2.29 -10.87 7.01
CA MET A 161 1.17 -11.43 6.27
C MET A 161 1.52 -11.62 4.78
N GLU A 162 2.29 -10.71 4.18
CA GLU A 162 2.62 -10.80 2.76
C GLU A 162 3.38 -12.10 2.37
N ASN A 163 4.08 -12.72 3.33
CA ASN A 163 4.80 -13.99 3.12
C ASN A 163 3.93 -15.24 3.27
N LYS A 164 2.63 -15.09 3.57
CA LYS A 164 1.72 -16.21 3.78
C LYS A 164 1.07 -16.64 2.47
N CYS A 165 0.80 -17.94 2.35
CA CYS A 165 0.03 -18.43 1.21
C CYS A 165 -1.47 -18.21 1.43
N ASN A 166 -2.25 -18.20 0.35
CA ASN A 166 -3.68 -17.92 0.46
C ASN A 166 -4.44 -18.92 1.35
N ALA A 167 -4.02 -20.19 1.38
CA ALA A 167 -4.65 -21.20 2.23
C ALA A 167 -4.43 -20.92 3.74
N GLU A 168 -3.23 -20.47 4.12
CA GLU A 168 -2.97 -20.02 5.49
C GLU A 168 -3.81 -18.80 5.85
N LEU A 169 -3.89 -17.82 4.94
CA LEU A 169 -4.69 -16.60 5.16
C LEU A 169 -6.18 -16.92 5.37
N VAL A 170 -6.76 -17.78 4.53
CA VAL A 170 -8.16 -18.22 4.68
C VAL A 170 -8.38 -18.87 6.04
N ARG A 171 -7.53 -19.84 6.40
CA ARG A 171 -7.65 -20.57 7.67
C ARG A 171 -7.54 -19.62 8.86
N ASP A 172 -6.49 -18.82 8.90
CA ASP A 172 -6.18 -17.95 10.03
C ASP A 172 -7.24 -16.85 10.19
N LEU A 173 -7.67 -16.20 9.10
CA LEU A 173 -8.74 -15.19 9.17
C LEU A 173 -10.09 -15.79 9.56
N THR A 174 -10.38 -17.02 9.12
CA THR A 174 -11.60 -17.73 9.53
C THR A 174 -11.57 -17.98 11.04
N ASN A 175 -10.43 -18.40 11.59
CA ASN A 175 -10.28 -18.62 13.03
C ASN A 175 -10.42 -17.32 13.83
N VAL A 176 -9.78 -16.23 13.38
CA VAL A 176 -9.93 -14.91 13.99
C VAL A 176 -11.40 -14.48 13.96
N LEU A 177 -12.09 -14.65 12.83
CA LEU A 177 -13.49 -14.26 12.70
C LEU A 177 -14.39 -15.09 13.63
N ARG A 178 -14.19 -16.41 13.71
CA ARG A 178 -14.91 -17.30 14.63
C ARG A 178 -14.69 -16.89 16.09
N GLN A 179 -13.46 -16.58 16.47
CA GLN A 179 -13.11 -16.12 17.83
C GLN A 179 -13.84 -14.82 18.19
N PHE A 180 -13.76 -13.79 17.34
CA PHE A 180 -14.29 -12.47 17.65
C PHE A 180 -15.81 -12.34 17.44
N VAL A 181 -16.41 -13.16 16.57
CA VAL A 181 -17.87 -13.26 16.41
C VAL A 181 -18.48 -14.18 17.48
N GLY A 182 -17.71 -15.12 18.02
CA GLY A 182 -18.18 -16.10 19.00
C GLY A 182 -19.00 -17.24 18.35
N ASP A 183 -18.79 -17.50 17.06
CA ASP A 183 -19.50 -18.53 16.32
C ASP A 183 -18.49 -19.45 15.61
N PRO A 184 -18.28 -20.70 16.08
CA PRO A 184 -17.34 -21.63 15.47
C PRO A 184 -17.85 -22.22 14.14
N SER A 185 -19.14 -22.08 13.82
CA SER A 185 -19.74 -22.65 12.62
C SER A 185 -19.52 -21.82 11.36
N LEU A 186 -18.99 -20.59 11.49
CA LEU A 186 -18.77 -19.69 10.37
C LEU A 186 -17.94 -20.37 9.26
N PRO A 187 -18.40 -20.35 8.00
CA PRO A 187 -17.71 -21.00 6.91
C PRO A 187 -16.43 -20.23 6.53
N PRO A 188 -15.39 -20.93 6.06
CA PRO A 188 -14.24 -20.27 5.48
C PRO A 188 -14.61 -19.49 4.21
N ALA A 189 -13.78 -18.51 3.87
CA ALA A 189 -13.91 -17.80 2.60
C ALA A 189 -13.68 -18.76 1.43
N ALA A 190 -14.49 -18.63 0.38
CA ALA A 190 -14.39 -19.40 -0.85
C ALA A 190 -13.18 -18.98 -1.69
N SER A 191 -12.92 -17.68 -1.73
CA SER A 191 -11.81 -17.09 -2.46
C SER A 191 -11.29 -15.86 -1.71
N ILE A 192 -10.03 -15.50 -1.94
CA ILE A 192 -9.44 -14.29 -1.38
C ILE A 192 -8.64 -13.50 -2.40
N MET A 193 -8.56 -12.19 -2.19
CA MET A 193 -7.65 -11.27 -2.88
C MET A 193 -6.98 -10.37 -1.85
N ARG A 194 -5.67 -10.21 -1.91
CA ARG A 194 -4.90 -9.41 -0.96
C ARG A 194 -4.05 -8.35 -1.64
N SER A 195 -3.74 -7.30 -0.89
CA SER A 195 -2.69 -6.36 -1.27
C SER A 195 -1.36 -6.72 -0.61
N ASP A 196 -0.26 -6.47 -1.33
CA ASP A 196 1.11 -6.68 -0.87
C ASP A 196 1.95 -5.40 -1.04
N TRP A 197 1.51 -4.31 -0.39
CA TRP A 197 2.11 -2.98 -0.58
C TRP A 197 3.55 -2.87 -0.06
N GLY A 198 3.90 -3.64 0.98
CA GLY A 198 5.19 -3.58 1.64
C GLY A 198 6.33 -4.20 0.84
N THR A 199 6.07 -5.29 0.13
CA THR A 199 7.02 -5.98 -0.74
C THR A 199 7.01 -5.46 -2.18
N ASN A 200 5.96 -4.75 -2.59
CA ASN A 200 5.91 -4.15 -3.92
C ASN A 200 6.99 -3.07 -4.09
N PRO A 201 7.92 -3.21 -5.06
CA PRO A 201 9.05 -2.31 -5.24
C PRO A 201 8.67 -0.90 -5.68
N ASN A 202 7.44 -0.71 -6.18
CA ASN A 202 6.94 0.61 -6.58
C ASN A 202 6.37 1.42 -5.40
N PHE A 203 6.26 0.82 -4.21
CA PHE A 203 5.62 1.45 -3.04
C PHE A 203 6.43 1.30 -1.75
N TYR A 204 6.90 0.08 -1.43
CA TYR A 204 7.58 -0.26 -0.18
C TYR A 204 6.80 0.11 1.10
N GLY A 205 5.48 0.04 1.06
CA GLY A 205 4.58 0.41 2.15
C GLY A 205 3.30 1.09 1.64
N SER A 206 2.52 1.64 2.56
CA SER A 206 1.14 2.07 2.26
C SER A 206 0.94 3.58 2.43
N PHE A 207 1.30 4.17 3.57
CA PHE A 207 1.08 5.60 3.81
C PHE A 207 2.09 6.23 4.78
N THR A 208 2.24 7.54 4.66
CA THR A 208 3.10 8.37 5.50
C THR A 208 2.44 8.72 6.83
N TYR A 209 3.22 8.78 7.91
CA TYR A 209 2.78 9.27 9.22
C TYR A 209 3.89 10.04 9.94
N ILE A 210 3.53 10.86 10.94
CA ILE A 210 4.50 11.55 11.79
C ILE A 210 5.06 10.55 12.81
N SER A 211 6.33 10.22 12.68
CA SER A 211 7.03 9.32 13.60
C SER A 211 7.49 10.08 14.85
N LYS A 212 7.98 9.36 15.87
CA LYS A 212 8.59 9.98 17.06
C LYS A 212 9.82 10.81 16.72
N ASP A 213 10.51 10.48 15.62
CA ASP A 213 11.73 11.13 15.17
C ASP A 213 11.47 12.24 14.16
N SER A 214 10.20 12.49 13.79
CA SER A 214 9.81 13.50 12.79
C SER A 214 10.02 14.95 13.25
N ASN A 215 10.19 15.18 14.55
CA ASN A 215 10.56 16.48 15.12
C ASN A 215 12.07 16.58 15.32
#